data_AF-A0A4Y2T0L4-F1
#
_entry.id   AF-A0A4Y2T0L4-F1
#
_cell.length_a   1.000
_cell.length_b   1.000
_cell.length_c   1.000
_cell.angle_alpha   90.00
_cell.angle_beta   90.00
_cell.angle_gamma   90.00
#
_symmetry.space_group_name_H-M   'P 1'
#
loop_
_entity.id
_entity.type
_entity.pdbx_description
1 polymer ?
#
loop_
_entity_poly.entity_id
_entity_poly.type
_entity_poly.pdbx_seq_one_letter_code
_entity_poly.pdbx_strand_id
1 'polypeptide(L)'
;MEKQLNFVLKLSLEEMALRRVVVNLWTENDIFCAIQNFRDRNKQEYFIGIKSNELWKTVEDKLTNEERDVSLLIGVNAVISESRDWRFGPYAFQQEKFADTLLYLLSLMNHEQQMQVLKKHPGKILSCFLHWPWQDLFLDFADLIWTFLPESDYKNLTDNIYENIRHADYYFPNLIQEFFLRSPSDFRMNFVLSLCSLLLTLSNYEDETIEIFFTNIDPEYKASLAFNYRFLSFLVELIKKDKCHLAELCVREASLNKEEKEGLKEGIEYKMALLKPSFRTGTLKRVLEILDETETGAPDK
;
A
#
# COMPACT_ATOMS: atom_id res chain seq x y z
N MET A 1 -12.19 14.16 -25.05
CA MET A 1 -13.26 14.60 -24.13
C MET A 1 -12.69 14.48 -22.73
N GLU A 2 -12.21 15.58 -22.15
CA GLU A 2 -11.84 15.61 -20.74
C GLU A 2 -13.12 15.34 -19.94
N LYS A 3 -13.24 14.15 -19.34
CA LYS A 3 -14.15 13.99 -18.21
C LYS A 3 -13.68 15.05 -17.21
N GLN A 4 -14.50 16.06 -16.95
CA GLN A 4 -14.35 16.82 -15.73
C GLN A 4 -14.43 15.79 -14.61
N LEU A 5 -13.27 15.36 -14.12
CA LEU A 5 -13.19 14.71 -12.84
C LEU A 5 -13.88 15.70 -11.91
N ASN A 6 -15.04 15.33 -11.38
CA ASN A 6 -15.64 15.99 -10.23
C ASN A 6 -14.70 15.73 -9.05
N PHE A 7 -13.54 16.37 -9.13
CA PHE A 7 -12.37 16.24 -8.28
C PHE A 7 -12.70 16.72 -6.87
N VAL A 8 -13.76 17.52 -6.77
CA VAL A 8 -14.28 17.97 -5.50
C VAL A 8 -14.62 16.70 -4.73
N LEU A 9 -13.81 16.42 -3.72
CA LEU A 9 -14.21 15.81 -2.46
C LEU A 9 -15.43 16.60 -1.95
N LYS A 10 -16.58 16.53 -2.65
CA LYS A 10 -17.90 16.98 -2.17
C LYS A 10 -18.41 15.91 -1.23
N LEU A 11 -17.53 15.43 -0.37
CA LEU A 11 -17.96 14.90 0.88
C LEU A 11 -18.53 16.13 1.58
N SER A 12 -19.84 16.16 1.67
CA SER A 12 -20.50 17.11 2.53
C SER A 12 -19.87 17.02 3.93
N LEU A 13 -19.84 18.14 4.66
CA LEU A 13 -19.40 18.11 6.06
C LEU A 13 -20.17 17.05 6.86
N GLU A 14 -21.42 16.78 6.47
CA GLU A 14 -22.27 15.71 6.99
C GLU A 14 -21.73 14.31 6.66
N GLU A 15 -21.33 14.02 5.42
CA GLU A 15 -20.71 12.73 5.07
C GLU A 15 -19.35 12.53 5.77
N MET A 16 -18.53 13.58 5.86
CA MET A 16 -17.28 13.53 6.63
C MET A 16 -17.56 13.30 8.13
N ALA A 17 -18.57 13.98 8.67
CA ALA A 17 -18.98 13.82 10.06
C ALA A 17 -19.59 12.43 10.31
N LEU A 18 -20.39 11.89 9.40
CA LEU A 18 -20.97 10.54 9.49
C LEU A 18 -19.88 9.48 9.43
N ARG A 19 -18.93 9.62 8.50
CA ARG A 19 -17.74 8.78 8.43
C ARG A 19 -16.93 8.81 9.73
N ARG A 20 -16.74 9.99 10.32
CA ARG A 20 -16.12 10.14 11.66
C ARG A 20 -16.98 9.61 12.80
N VAL A 21 -18.30 9.75 12.76
CA VAL A 21 -19.22 9.24 13.79
C VAL A 21 -19.22 7.71 13.76
N VAL A 22 -19.21 7.09 12.58
CA VAL A 22 -19.03 5.64 12.40
C VAL A 22 -17.69 5.16 12.98
N VAL A 23 -16.60 5.93 12.79
CA VAL A 23 -15.30 5.66 13.43
C VAL A 23 -15.36 5.79 14.96
N ASN A 24 -16.11 6.76 15.49
CA ASN A 24 -16.26 7.00 16.93
C ASN A 24 -17.35 6.13 17.60
N LEU A 25 -18.09 5.31 16.85
CA LEU A 25 -19.16 4.43 17.36
C LEU A 25 -18.68 3.02 17.72
N TRP A 26 -17.36 2.78 17.77
CA TRP A 26 -16.80 1.70 18.59
C TRP A 26 -17.15 1.93 20.06
N THR A 27 -17.47 0.86 20.79
CA THR A 27 -18.17 1.00 22.07
C THR A 27 -17.37 1.83 23.07
N GLU A 28 -18.07 2.58 23.93
CA GLU A 28 -17.47 3.36 25.03
C GLU A 28 -16.41 2.55 25.81
N ASN A 29 -16.61 1.23 25.90
CA ASN A 29 -15.71 0.29 26.56
C ASN A 29 -14.37 0.10 25.84
N ASP A 30 -14.34 0.12 24.50
CA ASP A 30 -13.11 0.03 23.69
C ASP A 30 -12.28 1.32 23.82
N ILE A 31 -12.96 2.46 23.91
CA ILE A 31 -12.38 3.78 24.16
C ILE A 31 -11.76 3.83 25.57
N PHE A 32 -12.46 3.34 26.60
CA PHE A 32 -11.92 3.26 27.96
C PHE A 32 -10.73 2.30 28.07
N CYS A 33 -10.78 1.13 27.42
CA CYS A 33 -9.65 0.20 27.36
C CYS A 33 -8.42 0.80 26.65
N ALA A 34 -8.61 1.51 25.54
CA ALA A 34 -7.54 2.21 24.85
C ALA A 34 -6.96 3.34 25.71
N ILE A 35 -7.80 4.15 26.37
CA ILE A 35 -7.40 5.24 27.27
C ILE A 35 -6.65 4.73 28.51
N GLN A 36 -7.09 3.61 29.09
CA GLN A 36 -6.48 3.03 30.29
C GLN A 36 -5.11 2.41 29.95
N ASN A 37 -4.98 1.73 28.81
CA ASN A 37 -3.70 1.25 28.28
C ASN A 37 -2.74 2.39 27.87
N PHE A 38 -3.28 3.57 27.52
CA PHE A 38 -2.53 4.77 27.18
C PHE A 38 -1.99 5.49 28.44
N ARG A 39 -2.75 5.48 29.53
CA ARG A 39 -2.40 6.15 30.81
C ARG A 39 -1.24 5.48 31.54
N ASP A 40 -1.10 4.16 31.37
CA ASP A 40 -0.04 3.39 32.03
C ASP A 40 1.30 3.38 31.27
N ARG A 41 1.32 3.80 30.00
CA ARG A 41 2.53 3.67 29.16
C ARG A 41 3.28 4.94 28.80
N ASN A 42 2.71 6.15 28.90
CA ASN A 42 3.46 7.35 28.50
C ASN A 42 3.12 8.60 29.34
N LYS A 43 3.96 8.86 30.37
CA LYS A 43 4.20 10.22 30.88
C LYS A 43 5.12 10.96 29.89
N GLN A 44 4.63 11.31 28.71
CA GLN A 44 5.20 12.37 27.87
C GLN A 44 4.21 12.77 26.76
N GLU A 45 4.23 14.06 26.45
CA GLU A 45 3.31 14.91 25.68
C GLU A 45 2.70 14.32 24.40
N TYR A 46 1.44 14.68 24.09
CA TYR A 46 1.05 15.55 22.94
C TYR A 46 -0.48 15.57 22.72
N PHE A 47 -1.02 16.78 22.61
CA PHE A 47 -2.46 17.11 22.56
C PHE A 47 -2.77 18.04 21.36
N ILE A 48 -2.28 17.73 20.16
CA ILE A 48 -2.33 18.67 19.01
C ILE A 48 -3.54 18.44 18.08
N GLY A 49 -4.04 17.20 17.95
CA GLY A 49 -5.05 16.90 16.90
C GLY A 49 -6.48 17.41 17.14
N ILE A 50 -6.92 17.58 18.39
CA ILE A 50 -8.34 17.90 18.68
C ILE A 50 -8.55 19.42 18.82
N LYS A 51 -7.55 20.17 19.31
CA LYS A 51 -7.64 21.63 19.41
C LYS A 51 -7.54 22.35 18.07
N SER A 52 -6.97 21.72 17.03
CA SER A 52 -6.78 22.40 15.75
C SER A 52 -8.11 22.75 15.09
N ASN A 53 -9.12 21.87 15.11
CA ASN A 53 -10.38 22.10 14.39
C ASN A 53 -11.21 23.27 14.96
N GLU A 54 -11.27 23.46 16.28
CA GLU A 54 -11.97 24.59 16.91
C GLU A 54 -11.20 25.91 16.76
N LEU A 55 -9.87 25.86 16.86
CA LEU A 55 -9.00 27.01 16.60
C LEU A 55 -9.06 27.45 15.14
N TRP A 56 -9.07 26.50 14.20
CA TRP A 56 -9.17 26.78 12.77
C TRP A 56 -10.47 27.48 12.40
N LYS A 57 -11.62 27.03 12.94
CA LYS A 57 -12.90 27.74 12.73
C LYS A 57 -12.86 29.20 13.20
N THR A 58 -12.24 29.45 14.37
CA THR A 58 -12.13 30.80 14.94
C THR A 58 -11.17 31.70 14.15
N VAL A 59 -10.15 31.11 13.52
CA VAL A 59 -9.21 31.81 12.64
C VAL A 59 -9.85 32.08 11.27
N GLU A 60 -10.60 31.12 10.73
CA GLU A 60 -11.27 31.20 9.44
C GLU A 60 -12.25 32.39 9.37
N ASP A 61 -13.04 32.62 10.43
CA ASP A 61 -13.99 33.73 10.51
C ASP A 61 -13.33 35.14 10.49
N LYS A 62 -12.01 35.22 10.63
CA LYS A 62 -11.25 36.48 10.73
C LYS A 62 -10.36 36.76 9.51
N LEU A 63 -10.21 35.81 8.59
CA LEU A 63 -9.35 35.96 7.42
C LEU A 63 -10.11 36.49 6.21
N THR A 64 -9.43 37.30 5.40
CA THR A 64 -9.92 37.60 4.05
C THR A 64 -9.85 36.34 3.17
N ASN A 65 -10.58 36.32 2.04
CA ASN A 65 -10.56 35.17 1.12
C ASN A 65 -9.14 34.87 0.61
N GLU A 66 -8.35 35.89 0.31
CA GLU A 66 -6.97 35.73 -0.18
C GLU A 66 -6.04 35.16 0.91
N GLU A 67 -6.13 35.67 2.14
CA GLU A 67 -5.35 35.16 3.26
C GLU A 67 -5.73 33.72 3.62
N ARG A 68 -7.02 33.38 3.53
CA ARG A 68 -7.51 32.02 3.73
C ARG A 68 -6.91 31.07 2.69
N ASP A 69 -6.94 31.45 1.42
CA ASP A 69 -6.43 30.64 0.32
C ASP A 69 -4.93 30.34 0.45
N VAL A 70 -4.14 31.35 0.82
CA VAL A 70 -2.70 31.17 1.11
C VAL A 70 -2.49 30.31 2.35
N SER A 71 -3.26 30.53 3.42
CA SER A 71 -3.15 29.78 4.67
C SER A 71 -3.49 28.31 4.50
N LEU A 72 -4.49 27.97 3.68
CA LEU A 72 -4.85 26.59 3.36
C LEU A 72 -3.70 25.86 2.66
N LEU A 73 -3.09 26.47 1.65
CA LEU A 73 -1.95 25.88 0.95
C LEU A 73 -0.76 25.67 1.89
N ILE A 74 -0.45 26.64 2.74
CA ILE A 74 0.61 26.51 3.75
C ILE A 74 0.28 25.38 4.73
N GLY A 75 -0.94 25.36 5.26
CA GLY A 75 -1.40 24.35 6.22
C GLY A 75 -1.32 22.93 5.66
N VAL A 76 -1.80 22.71 4.43
CA VAL A 76 -1.71 21.40 3.77
C VAL A 76 -0.27 20.98 3.54
N ASN A 77 0.60 21.87 3.05
CA ASN A 77 2.00 21.53 2.84
C ASN A 77 2.73 21.24 4.17
N ALA A 78 2.39 21.96 5.25
CA ALA A 78 2.93 21.71 6.57
C ALA A 78 2.51 20.32 7.06
N VAL A 79 1.21 20.02 7.02
CA VAL A 79 0.64 18.72 7.37
C VAL A 79 1.36 17.60 6.60
N ILE A 80 1.46 17.69 5.27
CA ILE A 80 2.16 16.70 4.45
C ILE A 80 3.64 16.56 4.83
N SER A 81 4.33 17.65 5.17
CA SER A 81 5.74 17.61 5.55
C SER A 81 5.94 16.86 6.86
N GLU A 82 5.08 17.09 7.86
CA GLU A 82 5.09 16.39 9.16
C GLU A 82 4.81 14.89 9.01
N SER A 83 4.04 14.48 7.98
CA SER A 83 3.74 13.06 7.72
C SER A 83 4.98 12.19 7.41
N ARG A 84 6.10 12.82 7.02
CA ARG A 84 7.32 12.09 6.62
C ARG A 84 7.92 11.29 7.77
N ASP A 85 7.70 11.74 9.00
CA ASP A 85 8.29 11.18 10.22
C ASP A 85 7.48 9.99 10.78
N TRP A 86 6.25 9.79 10.29
CA TRP A 86 5.30 8.85 10.91
C TRP A 86 5.35 7.45 10.30
N ARG A 87 6.16 7.26 9.26
CA ARG A 87 6.34 5.99 8.54
C ARG A 87 6.94 4.86 9.38
N PHE A 88 7.50 5.17 10.55
CA PHE A 88 8.21 4.20 11.38
C PHE A 88 7.81 4.23 12.86
N GLY A 89 6.73 4.95 13.21
CA GLY A 89 6.23 5.03 14.57
C GLY A 89 5.19 3.96 14.89
N PRO A 90 5.15 3.38 16.10
CA PRO A 90 4.17 2.36 16.50
C PRO A 90 2.74 2.90 16.69
N TYR A 91 2.41 4.07 16.14
CA TYR A 91 1.20 4.83 16.45
C TYR A 91 0.29 4.97 15.22
N ALA A 92 -0.33 3.87 14.79
CA ALA A 92 -1.31 3.85 13.70
C ALA A 92 -2.44 4.90 13.88
N PHE A 93 -2.87 5.14 15.13
CA PHE A 93 -3.89 6.15 15.47
C PHE A 93 -3.51 7.59 15.12
N GLN A 94 -2.22 7.91 14.97
CA GLN A 94 -1.82 9.24 14.51
C GLN A 94 -2.08 9.38 13.01
N GLN A 95 -1.83 8.33 12.23
CA GLN A 95 -1.96 8.36 10.77
C GLN A 95 -3.39 8.63 10.30
N GLU A 96 -4.40 8.05 10.97
CA GLU A 96 -5.82 8.31 10.67
C GLU A 96 -6.17 9.79 10.87
N LYS A 97 -5.71 10.40 11.97
CA LYS A 97 -5.93 11.84 12.23
C LYS A 97 -5.25 12.72 11.19
N PHE A 98 -4.11 12.29 10.66
CA PHE A 98 -3.42 12.99 9.59
C PHE A 98 -4.24 12.93 8.30
N ALA A 99 -4.68 11.74 7.88
CA ALA A 99 -5.51 11.58 6.69
C ALA A 99 -6.78 12.43 6.78
N ASP A 100 -7.46 12.37 7.92
CA ASP A 100 -8.64 13.17 8.21
C ASP A 100 -8.39 14.68 8.16
N THR A 101 -7.28 15.14 8.71
CA THR A 101 -6.92 16.57 8.70
C THR A 101 -6.59 17.02 7.28
N LEU A 102 -5.83 16.21 6.54
CA LEU A 102 -5.44 16.52 5.17
C LEU A 102 -6.67 16.55 4.24
N LEU A 103 -7.54 15.54 4.32
CA LEU A 103 -8.75 15.49 3.50
C LEU A 103 -9.72 16.61 3.84
N TYR A 104 -9.83 16.99 5.12
CA TYR A 104 -10.58 18.17 5.52
C TYR A 104 -10.01 19.45 4.90
N LEU A 105 -8.71 19.70 5.03
CA LEU A 105 -8.09 20.89 4.45
C LEU A 105 -8.21 20.91 2.92
N LEU A 106 -8.08 19.76 2.25
CA LEU A 106 -8.33 19.64 0.82
C LEU A 106 -9.78 19.97 0.49
N SER A 107 -10.76 19.52 1.27
CA SER A 107 -12.18 19.82 1.01
C SER A 107 -12.52 21.31 1.06
N LEU A 108 -11.76 22.12 1.82
CA LEU A 108 -11.92 23.58 1.90
C LEU A 108 -11.29 24.33 0.71
N MET A 109 -10.40 23.69 -0.03
CA MET A 109 -9.71 24.30 -1.17
C MET A 109 -10.58 24.31 -2.43
N ASN A 110 -10.35 25.29 -3.29
CA ASN A 110 -10.90 25.28 -4.63
C ASN A 110 -10.18 24.25 -5.53
N HIS A 111 -10.75 23.95 -6.68
CA HIS A 111 -10.24 22.93 -7.60
C HIS A 111 -8.78 23.16 -8.03
N GLU A 112 -8.41 24.41 -8.30
CA GLU A 112 -7.05 24.76 -8.75
C GLU A 112 -6.01 24.50 -7.65
N GLN A 113 -6.32 24.89 -6.42
CA GLN A 113 -5.48 24.64 -5.24
C GLN A 113 -5.34 23.15 -4.96
N GLN A 114 -6.44 22.40 -4.97
CA GLN A 114 -6.35 20.96 -4.70
C GLN A 114 -5.49 20.27 -5.78
N MET A 115 -5.68 20.64 -7.06
CA MET A 115 -4.87 20.14 -8.17
C MET A 115 -3.39 20.49 -7.99
N GLN A 116 -3.07 21.69 -7.50
CA GLN A 116 -1.70 22.10 -7.19
C GLN A 116 -1.08 21.20 -6.13
N VAL A 117 -1.82 20.88 -5.05
CA VAL A 117 -1.33 19.99 -4.00
C VAL A 117 -1.17 18.56 -4.52
N LEU A 118 -2.14 18.02 -5.26
CA LEU A 118 -2.07 16.66 -5.80
C LEU A 118 -0.88 16.48 -6.74
N LYS A 119 -0.63 17.45 -7.63
CA LYS A 119 0.55 17.43 -8.51
C LYS A 119 1.86 17.45 -7.73
N LYS A 120 1.89 18.15 -6.60
CA LYS A 120 3.08 18.31 -5.78
C LYS A 120 3.36 17.09 -4.89
N HIS A 121 2.31 16.42 -4.40
CA HIS A 121 2.41 15.33 -3.42
C HIS A 121 1.53 14.12 -3.76
N PRO A 122 1.63 13.56 -4.98
CA PRO A 122 0.67 12.58 -5.49
C PRO A 122 0.58 11.32 -4.62
N GLY A 123 1.72 10.67 -4.35
CA GLY A 123 1.74 9.43 -3.59
C GLY A 123 1.32 9.58 -2.11
N LYS A 124 1.56 10.77 -1.52
CA LYS A 124 1.17 11.05 -0.13
C LYS A 124 -0.33 11.24 0.01
N ILE A 125 -0.93 11.97 -0.93
CA ILE A 125 -2.38 12.13 -0.95
C ILE A 125 -3.07 10.79 -1.22
N LEU A 126 -2.57 10.01 -2.18
CA LEU A 126 -3.13 8.70 -2.46
C LEU A 126 -3.12 7.78 -1.22
N SER A 127 -2.02 7.77 -0.45
CA SER A 127 -1.95 6.97 0.77
C SER A 127 -2.95 7.37 1.85
N CYS A 128 -3.48 8.60 1.85
CA CYS A 128 -4.49 9.01 2.83
C CYS A 128 -5.81 8.26 2.63
N PHE A 129 -6.12 7.88 1.39
CA PHE A 129 -7.34 7.14 1.06
C PHE A 129 -7.25 5.65 1.42
N LEU A 130 -6.08 5.14 1.85
CA LEU A 130 -5.96 3.77 2.36
C LEU A 130 -6.50 3.61 3.79
N HIS A 131 -6.60 4.71 4.53
CA HIS A 131 -7.10 4.71 5.89
C HIS A 131 -8.63 4.65 5.91
N TRP A 132 -9.17 3.94 6.90
CA TRP A 132 -10.60 3.89 7.12
C TRP A 132 -11.10 5.28 7.54
N PRO A 133 -12.21 5.79 6.98
CA PRO A 133 -13.18 5.14 6.09
C PRO A 133 -13.10 5.63 4.62
N TRP A 134 -11.90 5.90 4.10
CA TRP A 134 -11.71 6.60 2.82
C TRP A 134 -11.40 5.68 1.63
N GLN A 135 -11.40 4.35 1.83
CA GLN A 135 -10.96 3.37 0.84
C GLN A 135 -11.84 3.29 -0.41
N ASP A 136 -13.13 3.59 -0.28
CA ASP A 136 -14.06 3.66 -1.41
C ASP A 136 -13.64 4.70 -2.45
N LEU A 137 -12.91 5.73 -2.03
CA LEU A 137 -12.38 6.77 -2.91
C LEU A 137 -10.98 6.45 -3.46
N PHE A 138 -10.28 5.45 -2.90
CA PHE A 138 -8.87 5.19 -3.21
C PHE A 138 -8.65 4.93 -4.71
N LEU A 139 -9.47 4.07 -5.32
CA LEU A 139 -9.31 3.71 -6.73
C LEU A 139 -9.70 4.84 -7.69
N ASP A 140 -10.68 5.65 -7.32
CA ASP A 140 -11.08 6.82 -8.12
C ASP A 140 -9.94 7.85 -8.19
N PHE A 141 -9.20 8.03 -7.10
CA PHE A 141 -8.03 8.90 -7.07
C PHE A 141 -6.80 8.26 -7.68
N ALA A 142 -6.62 6.94 -7.59
CA ALA A 142 -5.45 6.23 -8.13
C ALA A 142 -5.24 6.52 -9.62
N ASP A 143 -6.28 6.41 -10.44
CA ASP A 143 -6.22 6.67 -11.89
C ASP A 143 -5.70 8.07 -12.22
N LEU A 144 -6.11 9.06 -11.42
CA LEU A 144 -5.66 10.43 -11.60
C LEU A 144 -4.21 10.60 -11.14
N ILE A 145 -3.85 10.00 -10.02
CA ILE A 145 -2.53 10.12 -9.42
C ILE A 145 -1.43 9.58 -10.33
N TRP A 146 -1.68 8.53 -11.11
CA TRP A 146 -0.70 8.02 -12.08
C TRP A 146 -0.25 9.08 -13.10
N THR A 147 -1.10 10.05 -13.43
CA THR A 147 -0.73 11.14 -14.36
C THR A 147 0.25 12.15 -13.77
N PHE A 148 0.43 12.16 -12.45
CA PHE A 148 1.28 13.11 -11.73
C PHE A 148 2.42 12.43 -10.97
N LEU A 149 2.34 11.13 -10.71
CA LEU A 149 3.32 10.39 -9.93
C LEU A 149 4.55 10.05 -10.80
N PRO A 150 5.72 10.63 -10.53
CA PRO A 150 6.93 10.23 -11.25
C PRO A 150 7.35 8.82 -10.85
N GLU A 151 7.97 8.07 -11.77
CA GLU A 151 8.51 6.73 -11.52
C GLU A 151 9.45 6.68 -10.31
N SER A 152 10.21 7.77 -10.07
CA SER A 152 11.10 7.90 -8.90
C SER A 152 10.37 7.77 -7.55
N ASP A 153 9.06 8.05 -7.52
CA ASP A 153 8.23 7.96 -6.32
C ASP A 153 7.44 6.65 -6.20
N TYR A 154 7.53 5.74 -7.17
CA TYR A 154 6.83 4.46 -7.12
C TYR A 154 7.20 3.65 -5.87
N LYS A 155 8.50 3.58 -5.56
CA LYS A 155 8.98 2.91 -4.35
C LYS A 155 8.36 3.53 -3.09
N ASN A 156 8.32 4.86 -3.00
CA ASN A 156 7.73 5.56 -1.86
C ASN A 156 6.23 5.26 -1.71
N LEU A 157 5.49 5.21 -2.81
CA LEU A 157 4.06 4.86 -2.79
C LEU A 157 3.87 3.40 -2.36
N THR A 158 4.61 2.47 -2.95
CA THR A 158 4.58 1.06 -2.59
C THR A 158 4.92 0.83 -1.12
N ASP A 159 5.93 1.52 -0.59
CA ASP A 159 6.29 1.45 0.83
C ASP A 159 5.15 2.00 1.72
N ASN A 160 4.47 3.08 1.32
CA ASN A 160 3.30 3.58 2.07
C ASN A 160 2.14 2.59 2.04
N ILE A 161 1.86 1.94 0.90
CA ILE A 161 0.81 0.91 0.79
C ILE A 161 1.18 -0.31 1.65
N TYR A 162 2.43 -0.74 1.58
CA TYR A 162 2.98 -1.83 2.38
C TYR A 162 2.77 -1.58 3.88
N GLU A 163 3.20 -0.41 4.38
CA GLU A 163 3.07 -0.08 5.80
C GLU A 163 1.60 0.05 6.21
N ASN A 164 0.75 0.59 5.34
CA ASN A 164 -0.69 0.62 5.59
C ASN A 164 -1.27 -0.78 5.75
N ILE A 165 -1.00 -1.71 4.82
CA ILE A 165 -1.51 -3.08 4.92
C ILE A 165 -0.93 -3.80 6.14
N ARG A 166 0.35 -3.58 6.45
CA ARG A 166 1.04 -4.21 7.58
C ARG A 166 0.45 -3.80 8.93
N HIS A 167 0.07 -2.53 9.05
CA HIS A 167 -0.40 -1.93 10.31
C HIS A 167 -1.91 -1.82 10.41
N ALA A 168 -2.63 -1.99 9.31
CA ALA A 168 -4.07 -2.08 9.35
C ALA A 168 -4.47 -3.41 10.02
N ASP A 169 -5.34 -3.32 11.00
CA ASP A 169 -6.04 -4.50 11.56
C ASP A 169 -7.04 -5.11 10.55
N TYR A 170 -7.13 -4.53 9.35
CA TYR A 170 -7.99 -4.94 8.25
C TYR A 170 -7.21 -4.96 6.93
N TYR A 171 -7.38 -6.03 6.15
CA TYR A 171 -6.79 -6.17 4.81
C TYR A 171 -7.92 -6.19 3.78
N PHE A 172 -7.80 -5.36 2.74
CA PHE A 172 -8.76 -5.30 1.63
C PHE A 172 -8.14 -5.91 0.36
N PRO A 173 -8.10 -7.26 0.22
CA PRO A 173 -7.47 -7.93 -0.91
C PRO A 173 -7.98 -7.39 -2.25
N ASN A 174 -9.30 -7.32 -2.41
CA ASN A 174 -9.93 -6.83 -3.65
C ASN A 174 -9.49 -5.41 -4.03
N LEU A 175 -9.40 -4.50 -3.04
CA LEU A 175 -8.95 -3.12 -3.30
C LEU A 175 -7.51 -3.09 -3.83
N ILE A 176 -6.64 -3.88 -3.21
CA ILE A 176 -5.22 -3.95 -3.59
C ILE A 176 -5.04 -4.66 -4.94
N GLN A 177 -5.82 -5.71 -5.21
CA GLN A 177 -5.85 -6.40 -6.50
C GLN A 177 -6.32 -5.46 -7.62
N GLU A 178 -7.45 -4.76 -7.44
CA GLU A 178 -7.96 -3.81 -8.43
C GLU A 178 -6.99 -2.64 -8.66
N PHE A 179 -6.38 -2.12 -7.60
CA PHE A 179 -5.35 -1.09 -7.71
C PHE A 179 -4.16 -1.56 -8.53
N PHE A 180 -3.67 -2.78 -8.26
CA PHE A 180 -2.58 -3.39 -9.00
C PHE A 180 -2.90 -3.52 -10.49
N LEU A 181 -4.10 -4.02 -10.83
CA LEU A 181 -4.54 -4.20 -12.21
C LEU A 181 -4.69 -2.89 -12.98
N ARG A 182 -5.00 -1.79 -12.28
CA ARG A 182 -5.10 -0.43 -12.87
C ARG A 182 -3.77 0.31 -12.91
N SER A 183 -2.72 -0.24 -12.30
CA SER A 183 -1.43 0.43 -12.17
C SER A 183 -0.55 0.29 -13.43
N PRO A 184 0.31 1.28 -13.71
CA PRO A 184 1.31 1.20 -14.77
C PRO A 184 2.19 -0.07 -14.70
N SER A 185 2.65 -0.58 -15.84
CA SER A 185 3.45 -1.82 -15.93
C SER A 185 4.76 -1.75 -15.13
N ASP A 186 5.47 -0.65 -15.28
CA ASP A 186 6.69 -0.28 -14.56
C ASP A 186 6.47 -0.14 -13.03
N PHE A 187 5.26 0.23 -12.61
CA PHE A 187 4.87 0.22 -11.19
C PHE A 187 4.63 -1.21 -10.69
N ARG A 188 3.88 -2.03 -11.44
CA ARG A 188 3.48 -3.39 -11.03
C ARG A 188 4.66 -4.23 -10.58
N MET A 189 5.78 -4.17 -11.29
CA MET A 189 6.98 -4.92 -10.91
C MET A 189 7.53 -4.52 -9.54
N ASN A 190 7.70 -3.22 -9.29
CA ASN A 190 8.15 -2.70 -8.00
C ASN A 190 7.17 -3.06 -6.87
N PHE A 191 5.88 -3.03 -7.19
CA PHE A 191 4.81 -3.39 -6.28
C PHE A 191 4.88 -4.86 -5.83
N VAL A 192 4.99 -5.80 -6.77
CA VAL A 192 5.11 -7.23 -6.46
C VAL A 192 6.36 -7.49 -5.62
N LEU A 193 7.52 -6.92 -5.96
CA LEU A 193 8.75 -7.15 -5.22
C LEU A 193 8.70 -6.67 -3.76
N SER A 194 8.01 -5.56 -3.51
CA SER A 194 7.79 -5.08 -2.14
C SER A 194 6.75 -5.93 -1.41
N LEU A 195 5.66 -6.30 -2.07
CA LEU A 195 4.63 -7.15 -1.48
C LEU A 195 5.09 -8.58 -1.22
N CYS A 196 6.03 -9.13 -1.98
CA CYS A 196 6.69 -10.39 -1.66
C CYS A 196 7.16 -10.38 -0.20
N SER A 197 7.80 -9.30 0.25
CA SER A 197 8.24 -9.15 1.65
C SER A 197 7.07 -9.13 2.64
N LEU A 198 5.93 -8.55 2.24
CA LEU A 198 4.73 -8.45 3.08
C LEU A 198 4.00 -9.78 3.22
N LEU A 199 3.80 -10.47 2.10
CA LEU A 199 3.13 -11.75 2.04
C LEU A 199 3.87 -12.80 2.87
N LEU A 200 5.19 -12.66 3.04
CA LEU A 200 5.92 -13.49 4.01
C LEU A 200 5.42 -13.28 5.45
N THR A 201 5.21 -12.03 5.83
CA THR A 201 4.80 -11.62 7.18
C THR A 201 3.33 -11.82 7.47
N LEU A 202 2.46 -11.72 6.45
CA LEU A 202 1.04 -11.98 6.61
C LEU A 202 0.81 -13.49 6.66
N SER A 203 0.23 -13.97 7.76
CA SER A 203 -0.15 -15.38 7.88
C SER A 203 -1.36 -15.73 7.00
N ASN A 204 -2.16 -14.73 6.63
CA ASN A 204 -3.52 -14.89 6.09
C ASN A 204 -3.72 -14.14 4.75
N TYR A 205 -2.71 -14.09 3.87
CA TYR A 205 -2.98 -13.62 2.52
C TYR A 205 -3.81 -14.66 1.75
N GLU A 206 -4.67 -14.17 0.86
CA GLU A 206 -5.45 -15.00 -0.05
C GLU A 206 -4.56 -15.47 -1.20
N ASP A 207 -4.63 -16.76 -1.52
CA ASP A 207 -3.89 -17.36 -2.63
C ASP A 207 -4.22 -16.62 -3.95
N GLU A 208 -5.49 -16.27 -4.15
CA GLU A 208 -6.00 -15.50 -5.29
C GLU A 208 -5.24 -14.18 -5.52
N THR A 209 -4.88 -13.44 -4.46
CA THR A 209 -4.11 -12.20 -4.59
C THR A 209 -2.74 -12.45 -5.24
N ILE A 210 -2.05 -13.52 -4.84
CA ILE A 210 -0.75 -13.89 -5.41
C ILE A 210 -0.93 -14.29 -6.87
N GLU A 211 -1.96 -15.08 -7.16
CA GLU A 211 -2.26 -15.48 -8.54
C GLU A 211 -2.46 -14.26 -9.43
N ILE A 212 -3.29 -13.31 -9.01
CA ILE A 212 -3.55 -12.06 -9.74
C ILE A 212 -2.26 -11.28 -9.95
N PHE A 213 -1.43 -11.12 -8.92
CA PHE A 213 -0.19 -10.36 -9.05
C PHE A 213 0.75 -10.99 -10.07
N PHE A 214 1.10 -12.27 -9.93
CA PHE A 214 2.12 -12.87 -10.79
C PHE A 214 1.64 -13.10 -12.23
N THR A 215 0.36 -13.41 -12.44
CA THR A 215 -0.21 -13.58 -13.79
C THR A 215 -0.22 -12.26 -14.56
N ASN A 216 -0.43 -11.13 -13.85
CA ASN A 216 -0.53 -9.80 -14.45
C ASN A 216 0.76 -8.97 -14.34
N ILE A 217 1.94 -9.57 -14.12
CA ILE A 217 3.22 -8.87 -14.36
C ILE A 217 3.52 -8.89 -15.85
N ASP A 218 4.01 -7.78 -16.40
CA ASP A 218 4.37 -7.71 -17.81
C ASP A 218 5.54 -8.66 -18.14
N PRO A 219 5.49 -9.36 -19.30
CA PRO A 219 6.51 -10.35 -19.69
C PRO A 219 7.96 -9.85 -19.64
N GLU A 220 8.18 -8.57 -19.94
CA GLU A 220 9.51 -7.95 -19.92
C GLU A 220 10.15 -7.93 -18.53
N TYR A 221 9.34 -7.90 -17.46
CA TYR A 221 9.83 -7.87 -16.09
C TYR A 221 9.86 -9.25 -15.44
N LYS A 222 9.10 -10.22 -15.96
CA LYS A 222 8.98 -11.58 -15.41
C LYS A 222 10.33 -12.30 -15.27
N ALA A 223 11.20 -12.22 -16.28
CA ALA A 223 12.54 -12.82 -16.22
C ALA A 223 13.41 -12.23 -15.10
N SER A 224 13.29 -10.91 -14.86
CA SER A 224 14.10 -10.24 -13.82
C SER A 224 13.71 -10.62 -12.39
N LEU A 225 12.57 -11.28 -12.17
CA LEU A 225 12.19 -11.83 -10.87
C LEU A 225 13.15 -12.92 -10.41
N ALA A 226 13.63 -13.80 -11.31
CA ALA A 226 14.49 -14.93 -10.94
C ALA A 226 15.78 -14.52 -10.22
N PHE A 227 16.34 -13.37 -10.62
CA PHE A 227 17.57 -12.85 -10.02
C PHE A 227 17.31 -12.01 -8.76
N ASN A 228 16.05 -11.81 -8.38
CA ASN A 228 15.70 -11.00 -7.23
C ASN A 228 15.74 -11.84 -5.94
N TYR A 229 16.63 -11.47 -5.02
CA TYR A 229 16.74 -12.13 -3.71
C TYR A 229 15.43 -12.15 -2.91
N ARG A 230 14.58 -11.13 -3.03
CA ARG A 230 13.27 -11.08 -2.35
C ARG A 230 12.30 -12.11 -2.94
N PHE A 231 12.28 -12.25 -4.27
CA PHE A 231 11.48 -13.27 -4.94
C PHE A 231 11.94 -14.69 -4.55
N LEU A 232 13.25 -14.94 -4.53
CA LEU A 232 13.80 -16.21 -4.06
C LEU A 232 13.39 -16.50 -2.60
N SER A 233 13.45 -15.48 -1.72
CA SER A 233 12.99 -15.61 -0.33
C SER A 233 11.50 -15.96 -0.26
N PHE A 234 10.71 -15.33 -1.12
CA PHE A 234 9.28 -15.55 -1.22
C PHE A 234 8.93 -16.99 -1.62
N LEU A 235 9.56 -17.52 -2.68
CA LEU A 235 9.37 -18.91 -3.10
C LEU A 235 9.72 -19.93 -2.00
N VAL A 236 10.85 -19.72 -1.30
CA VAL A 236 11.28 -20.60 -0.21
C VAL A 236 10.24 -20.62 0.92
N GLU A 237 9.65 -19.48 1.26
CA GLU A 237 8.60 -19.44 2.28
C GLU A 237 7.27 -20.04 1.82
N LEU A 238 6.90 -19.92 0.54
CA LEU A 238 5.75 -20.66 -0.01
C LEU A 238 5.96 -22.17 0.14
N ILE A 239 7.15 -22.66 -0.20
CA ILE A 239 7.54 -24.08 -0.04
C ILE A 239 7.46 -24.51 1.44
N LYS A 240 7.94 -23.68 2.37
CA LYS A 240 7.86 -23.95 3.82
C LYS A 240 6.43 -23.98 4.35
N LYS A 241 5.55 -23.15 3.79
CA LYS A 241 4.12 -23.08 4.14
C LYS A 241 3.27 -24.14 3.40
N ASP A 242 3.91 -25.06 2.69
CA ASP A 242 3.26 -26.11 1.87
C ASP A 242 2.33 -25.57 0.77
N LYS A 243 2.61 -24.37 0.26
CA LYS A 243 1.87 -23.74 -0.84
C LYS A 243 2.59 -23.99 -2.18
N CYS A 244 2.75 -25.27 -2.55
CA CYS A 244 3.46 -25.64 -3.79
C CYS A 244 2.83 -24.97 -5.00
N HIS A 245 1.50 -25.04 -5.14
CA HIS A 245 0.78 -24.56 -6.31
C HIS A 245 1.08 -23.10 -6.63
N LEU A 246 1.21 -22.25 -5.61
CA LEU A 246 1.61 -20.85 -5.79
C LEU A 246 3.07 -20.70 -6.20
N ALA A 247 3.99 -21.49 -5.60
CA ALA A 247 5.39 -21.45 -5.99
C ALA A 247 5.58 -21.92 -7.44
N GLU A 248 4.87 -22.98 -7.83
CA GLU A 248 4.82 -23.52 -9.20
C GLU A 248 4.25 -22.48 -10.16
N LEU A 249 3.14 -21.81 -9.81
CA LEU A 249 2.58 -20.71 -10.59
C LEU A 249 3.60 -19.59 -10.78
N CYS A 250 4.24 -19.12 -9.70
CA CYS A 250 5.23 -18.04 -9.77
C CYS A 250 6.41 -18.39 -10.68
N VAL A 251 6.92 -19.63 -10.63
CA VAL A 251 8.01 -20.09 -11.50
C VAL A 251 7.56 -20.16 -12.96
N ARG A 252 6.35 -20.65 -13.23
CA ARG A 252 5.79 -20.71 -14.59
C ARG A 252 5.56 -19.32 -15.17
N GLU A 253 4.96 -18.43 -14.39
CA GLU A 253 4.69 -17.05 -14.79
C GLU A 253 5.97 -16.24 -14.99
N ALA A 254 7.08 -16.59 -14.36
CA ALA A 254 8.34 -15.89 -14.57
C ALA A 254 8.97 -16.14 -15.96
N SER A 255 8.46 -17.11 -16.74
CA SER A 255 8.89 -17.43 -18.12
C SER A 255 10.42 -17.56 -18.28
N LEU A 256 11.04 -18.24 -17.31
CA LEU A 256 12.49 -18.32 -17.18
C LEU A 256 13.13 -19.16 -18.30
N ASN A 257 14.23 -18.66 -18.85
CA ASN A 257 15.07 -19.44 -19.74
C ASN A 257 15.87 -20.52 -18.99
N LYS A 258 16.58 -21.38 -19.71
CA LYS A 258 17.33 -22.51 -19.10
C LYS A 258 18.38 -22.07 -18.08
N GLU A 259 19.12 -20.99 -18.35
CA GLU A 259 20.17 -20.47 -17.45
C GLU A 259 19.54 -19.86 -16.20
N GLU A 260 18.45 -19.10 -16.37
CA GLU A 260 17.67 -18.51 -15.28
C GLU A 260 17.05 -19.57 -14.37
N LYS A 261 16.50 -20.64 -14.95
CA LYS A 261 15.95 -21.78 -14.20
C LYS A 261 17.02 -22.44 -13.33
N GLU A 262 18.22 -22.66 -13.88
CA GLU A 262 19.35 -23.25 -13.14
C GLU A 262 19.80 -22.32 -12.00
N GLY A 263 19.95 -21.02 -12.27
CA GLY A 263 20.31 -20.05 -11.24
C GLY A 263 19.28 -19.94 -10.12
N LEU A 264 17.98 -19.98 -10.46
CA LEU A 264 16.91 -20.00 -9.47
C LEU A 264 16.93 -21.31 -8.65
N LYS A 265 17.18 -22.44 -9.29
CA LYS A 265 17.31 -23.76 -8.66
C LYS A 265 18.43 -23.76 -7.62
N GLU A 266 19.64 -23.37 -8.02
CA GLU A 266 20.80 -23.25 -7.14
C GLU A 266 20.50 -22.32 -5.96
N GLY A 267 19.84 -21.18 -6.22
CA GLY A 267 19.43 -20.24 -5.19
C GLY A 267 18.45 -20.84 -4.17
N ILE A 268 17.45 -21.60 -4.63
CA ILE A 268 16.47 -22.28 -3.78
C ILE A 268 17.19 -23.35 -2.94
N GLU A 269 18.00 -24.20 -3.56
CA GLU A 269 18.75 -25.25 -2.88
C GLU A 269 19.70 -24.68 -1.82
N TYR A 270 20.44 -23.62 -2.16
CA TYR A 270 21.32 -22.92 -1.23
C TYR A 270 20.55 -22.39 -0.02
N LYS A 271 19.42 -21.68 -0.23
CA LYS A 271 18.60 -21.17 0.87
C LYS A 271 18.00 -22.29 1.71
N MET A 272 17.53 -23.35 1.09
CA MET A 272 16.97 -24.51 1.79
C MET A 272 18.03 -25.26 2.60
N ALA A 273 19.28 -25.33 2.13
CA ALA A 273 20.40 -25.92 2.87
C ALA A 273 20.79 -25.11 4.12
N LEU A 274 20.59 -23.79 4.09
CA LEU A 274 20.74 -22.94 5.28
C LEU A 274 19.60 -23.13 6.30
N LEU A 275 18.46 -23.66 5.88
CA LEU A 275 17.34 -24.02 6.75
C LEU A 275 17.56 -25.44 7.32
N LYS A 276 16.98 -25.71 8.50
CA LYS A 276 17.17 -26.99 9.18
C LYS A 276 16.75 -28.18 8.29
N PRO A 277 17.41 -29.36 8.37
CA PRO A 277 17.16 -30.51 7.49
C PRO A 277 15.73 -31.06 7.50
N SER A 278 14.90 -30.68 8.47
CA SER A 278 13.51 -31.13 8.62
C SER A 278 12.55 -30.61 7.55
N PHE A 279 12.98 -29.68 6.69
CA PHE A 279 12.12 -29.06 5.65
C PHE A 279 12.23 -29.71 4.26
N ARG A 280 12.77 -30.93 4.14
CA ARG A 280 12.69 -31.71 2.89
C ARG A 280 11.28 -32.25 2.69
N THR A 281 10.38 -31.37 2.30
CA THR A 281 9.00 -31.68 1.94
C THR A 281 8.94 -32.19 0.51
N GLY A 282 7.92 -33.00 0.18
CA GLY A 282 7.64 -33.39 -1.22
C GLY A 282 7.39 -32.17 -2.13
N THR A 283 7.09 -31.02 -1.53
CA THR A 283 6.88 -29.71 -2.15
C THR A 283 8.14 -29.15 -2.81
N LEU A 284 9.29 -29.22 -2.14
CA LEU A 284 10.56 -28.79 -2.75
C LEU A 284 10.85 -29.61 -4.02
N LYS A 285 10.62 -30.93 -3.96
CA LYS A 285 10.85 -31.82 -5.09
C LYS A 285 10.02 -31.41 -6.32
N ARG A 286 8.73 -31.09 -6.14
CA ARG A 286 7.85 -30.67 -7.25
C ARG A 286 8.30 -29.37 -7.90
N VAL A 287 8.68 -28.37 -7.10
CA VAL A 287 9.17 -27.08 -7.64
C VAL A 287 10.48 -27.28 -8.42
N LEU A 288 11.40 -28.11 -7.92
CA LEU A 288 12.63 -28.45 -8.63
C LEU A 288 12.34 -29.23 -9.92
N GLU A 289 11.36 -30.15 -9.92
CA GLU A 289 10.92 -30.87 -11.12
C GLU A 289 10.44 -29.90 -12.21
N ILE A 290 9.69 -28.84 -11.89
CA ILE A 290 9.27 -27.81 -12.86
C ILE A 290 10.46 -26.99 -13.40
N LEU A 291 11.47 -26.73 -12.58
CA LEU A 291 12.68 -26.04 -13.04
C LEU A 291 13.51 -26.94 -13.97
N ASP A 292 13.46 -28.26 -13.77
CA ASP A 292 14.11 -29.27 -14.61
C ASP A 292 13.32 -29.58 -15.91
N GLU A 293 12.03 -29.23 -15.97
CA GLU A 293 11.24 -29.30 -17.19
C GLU A 293 11.82 -28.34 -18.24
N THR A 294 12.64 -28.92 -19.12
CA THR A 294 13.02 -28.30 -20.39
C THR A 294 11.76 -28.13 -21.24
N GLU A 295 11.52 -26.90 -21.72
CA GLU A 295 10.46 -26.62 -22.69
C GLU A 295 10.69 -27.50 -23.92
N THR A 296 10.03 -28.65 -23.92
CA THR A 296 10.05 -29.60 -25.02
C THR A 296 8.91 -29.22 -25.93
N GLY A 297 9.19 -28.27 -26.82
CA GLY A 297 8.39 -28.02 -28.02
C GLY A 297 7.46 -26.80 -27.94
N ALA A 298 7.98 -25.64 -28.33
CA ALA A 298 7.16 -24.74 -29.14
C ALA A 298 7.03 -25.41 -30.53
N PRO A 299 5.83 -25.77 -31.01
CA PRO A 299 5.66 -26.12 -32.40
C PRO A 299 5.83 -24.84 -33.22
N ASP A 300 6.81 -24.84 -34.13
CA ASP A 300 6.94 -23.83 -35.17
C ASP A 300 5.57 -23.61 -35.84
N LYS A 301 5.04 -22.38 -35.74
CA LYS A 301 3.95 -21.88 -36.57
C LYS A 301 4.21 -20.43 -36.94
#